data_AF-A0A4Q6BT10-F1
#
_entry.id   AF-A0A4Q6BT10-F1
#
_cell.length_a   1.000
_cell.length_b   1.000
_cell.length_c   1.000
_cell.angle_alpha   90.00
_cell.angle_beta   90.00
_cell.angle_gamma   90.00
#
_symmetry.space_group_name_H-M   'P 1'
#
loop_
_entity.id
_entity.type
_entity.pdbx_description
1 polymer ?
#
loop_
_entity_poly.entity_id
_entity_poly.type
_entity_poly.pdbx_seq_one_letter_code
_entity_poly.pdbx_strand_id
1 'polypeptide(L)' 'MKNKGPVSQFMKHHYRHFNAAALVDAAESYEKYIDNGGKMMITLAGAMSTAELGLSLAEMIRQDKV' A
#
# COMPACT_ATOMS: atom_id res chain seq x y z
N MET A 1 7.70 0.44 17.22
CA MET A 1 7.31 0.91 15.88
C MET A 1 8.41 0.51 14.90
N LYS A 2 8.10 -0.21 13.82
CA LYS A 2 9.08 -0.48 12.75
C LYS A 2 9.59 0.87 12.24
N ASN A 3 10.91 1.04 12.19
CA ASN A 3 11.50 2.28 11.70
C ASN A 3 11.22 2.39 10.20
N LYS A 4 10.29 3.27 9.81
CA LYS A 4 9.86 3.42 8.41
C LYS A 4 10.96 4.14 7.63
N GLY A 5 11.14 3.75 6.36
CA GLY A 5 12.14 4.33 5.48
C GLY A 5 11.89 5.81 5.14
N PRO A 6 12.86 6.49 4.52
CA PRO A 6 12.83 7.94 4.28
C PRO A 6 11.61 8.39 3.46
N VAL A 7 11.15 7.60 2.48
CA VAL A 7 9.95 7.92 1.67
C VAL A 7 8.69 7.94 2.55
N SER A 8 8.51 6.96 3.41
CA SER A 8 7.36 6.92 4.32
C SER A 8 7.37 8.09 5.31
N GLN A 9 8.55 8.48 5.79
CA GLN A 9 8.68 9.64 6.68
C GLN A 9 8.33 10.95 5.96
N PHE A 10 8.83 11.11 4.72
CA PHE A 10 8.48 12.23 3.85
C PHE A 10 6.96 12.31 3.64
N MET A 11 6.32 11.20 3.25
CA MET A 11 4.88 11.16 3.04
C MET A 11 4.11 11.54 4.31
N LYS A 12 4.44 10.95 5.47
CA LYS A 12 3.78 11.31 6.74
C LYS A 12 3.95 12.79 7.10
N HIS A 13 5.09 13.39 6.78
CA HIS A 13 5.32 14.79 7.06
C HIS A 13 4.55 15.72 6.10
N HIS A 14 4.50 15.41 4.81
CA HIS A 14 4.00 16.33 3.78
C HIS A 14 2.56 16.05 3.32
N TYR A 15 2.10 14.80 3.35
CA TYR A 15 0.84 14.38 2.75
C TYR A 15 -0.30 14.47 3.77
N ARG A 16 -0.72 15.70 4.09
CA ARG A 16 -1.67 15.98 5.19
C ARG A 16 -3.09 16.31 4.77
N HIS A 17 -3.36 16.50 3.49
CA HIS A 17 -4.67 16.96 3.02
C HIS A 17 -5.13 16.23 1.75
N PHE A 18 -6.45 16.17 1.56
CA PHE A 18 -7.11 15.62 0.37
C PHE A 18 -6.62 14.20 0.02
N ASN A 19 -6.41 13.93 -1.27
CA ASN A 19 -5.95 12.64 -1.78
C ASN A 19 -4.58 12.23 -1.21
N ALA A 20 -3.73 13.19 -0.82
CA ALA A 20 -2.44 12.90 -0.23
C ALA A 20 -2.60 12.30 1.18
N ALA A 21 -3.49 12.87 2.02
CA ALA A 21 -3.82 12.27 3.32
C ALA A 21 -4.44 10.88 3.17
N ALA A 22 -5.40 10.75 2.25
CA ALA A 22 -6.07 9.47 1.99
C ALA A 22 -5.09 8.34 1.61
N LEU A 23 -4.02 8.67 0.87
CA LEU A 23 -2.96 7.70 0.53
C LEU A 23 -2.20 7.21 1.78
N VAL A 24 -1.86 8.13 2.71
CA VAL A 24 -1.18 7.77 3.96
C VAL A 24 -2.10 6.92 4.83
N ASP A 25 -3.35 7.32 4.98
CA ASP A 25 -4.35 6.60 5.77
C ASP A 25 -4.60 5.19 5.23
N ALA A 26 -4.68 5.03 3.91
CA ALA A 26 -4.83 3.73 3.26
C ALA A 26 -3.61 2.83 3.52
N ALA A 27 -2.39 3.36 3.41
CA ALA A 27 -1.17 2.60 3.65
C ALA A 27 -1.05 2.12 5.11
N GLU A 28 -1.36 2.99 6.07
CA GLU A 28 -1.34 2.65 7.51
C GLU A 28 -2.45 1.66 7.89
N SER A 29 -3.64 1.83 7.31
CA SER A 29 -4.77 0.92 7.55
C SER A 29 -4.50 -0.47 6.98
N TYR A 30 -3.88 -0.53 5.80
CA TYR A 30 -3.48 -1.80 5.19
C TYR A 30 -2.42 -2.52 6.02
N GLU A 31 -1.39 -1.83 6.52
CA GLU A 31 -0.40 -2.43 7.43
C GLU A 31 -1.07 -3.05 8.66
N LYS A 32 -1.98 -2.31 9.32
CA LYS A 32 -2.74 -2.84 10.46
C LYS A 32 -3.58 -4.05 10.09
N TYR A 33 -4.21 -4.04 8.91
CA TYR A 33 -5.03 -5.15 8.45
C TYR A 33 -4.21 -6.44 8.25
N ILE A 34 -3.03 -6.34 7.64
CA ILE A 34 -2.11 -7.47 7.48
C ILE A 34 -1.52 -7.93 8.82
N ASP A 35 -1.11 -7.00 9.69
CA ASP A 35 -0.58 -7.33 11.02
C ASP A 35 -1.63 -8.08 11.88
N ASN A 36 -2.92 -7.88 11.61
CA ASN A 36 -4.04 -8.60 12.24
C ASN A 36 -4.41 -9.92 11.52
N GLY A 37 -3.59 -10.40 10.58
CA GLY A 37 -3.81 -11.64 9.84
C GLY A 37 -4.78 -11.52 8.66
N GLY A 38 -5.14 -10.31 8.24
CA GLY A 38 -5.94 -10.06 7.03
C GLY A 38 -5.14 -10.28 5.74
N LYS A 39 -5.86 -10.43 4.61
CA LYS A 39 -5.30 -10.52 3.25
C LYS A 39 -6.09 -9.65 2.29
N MET A 40 -5.41 -8.91 1.41
CA MET A 40 -6.07 -7.95 0.52
C MET A 40 -6.68 -8.64 -0.69
N MET A 41 -8.01 -8.63 -0.80
CA MET A 41 -8.66 -8.90 -2.08
C MET A 41 -8.46 -7.72 -3.04
N ILE A 42 -7.90 -7.98 -4.23
CA ILE A 42 -7.68 -6.96 -5.28
C ILE A 42 -8.58 -7.24 -6.47
N THR A 43 -9.25 -6.20 -6.96
CA THR A 43 -9.84 -6.15 -8.31
C THR A 43 -9.05 -5.14 -9.13
N LEU A 44 -8.61 -5.54 -10.34
CA LEU A 44 -7.74 -4.71 -11.17
C LEU A 44 -8.35 -4.50 -12.55
N ALA A 45 -8.44 -3.24 -12.98
CA ALA A 45 -8.87 -2.90 -14.33
C ALA A 45 -7.79 -3.26 -15.36
N GLY A 46 -8.19 -3.64 -16.58
CA GLY A 46 -7.27 -4.07 -17.64
C GLY A 46 -6.16 -3.06 -17.95
N ALA A 47 -6.47 -1.76 -18.01
CA ALA A 47 -5.48 -0.71 -18.26
C ALA A 47 -4.37 -0.66 -17.19
N MET A 48 -4.69 -0.99 -15.94
CA MET A 48 -3.72 -1.00 -14.84
C MET A 48 -2.81 -2.24 -14.90
N SER A 49 -3.28 -3.33 -15.50
CA SER A 49 -2.46 -4.50 -15.82
C SER A 49 -1.44 -4.16 -16.92
N THR A 50 -1.86 -3.41 -17.94
CA THR A 50 -0.94 -2.91 -19.00
C THR A 50 0.07 -1.92 -18.45
N ALA A 51 -0.30 -1.13 -17.44
CA ALA A 51 0.63 -0.27 -16.68
C ALA A 51 1.56 -1.05 -15.72
N GLU A 52 1.60 -2.37 -15.83
CA GLU A 52 2.55 -3.26 -15.14
C GLU A 52 2.47 -3.24 -13.61
N LEU A 53 1.31 -2.83 -13.03
CA LEU A 53 1.12 -2.92 -11.57
C LEU A 53 1.25 -4.35 -11.02
N GLY A 54 1.07 -5.36 -11.88
CA GLY A 54 1.32 -6.75 -11.55
C GLY A 54 2.75 -7.00 -11.05
N LEU A 55 3.76 -6.27 -11.52
CA LEU A 55 5.15 -6.42 -11.06
C LEU A 55 5.31 -6.01 -9.60
N SER A 56 4.70 -4.88 -9.21
CA SER A 56 4.67 -4.41 -7.83
C SER A 56 3.88 -5.35 -6.92
N LEU A 57 2.76 -5.88 -7.41
CA LEU A 57 1.90 -6.80 -6.65
C LEU A 57 2.50 -8.21 -6.52
N ALA A 58 3.31 -8.66 -7.49
CA ALA A 58 3.84 -10.02 -7.51
C ALA A 58 4.63 -10.36 -6.25
N GLU A 59 5.40 -9.41 -5.71
CA GLU A 59 6.12 -9.62 -4.45
C GLU A 59 5.17 -9.68 -3.25
N MET A 60 4.12 -8.86 -3.25
CA MET A 60 3.13 -8.87 -2.17
C MET A 60 2.34 -10.18 -2.16
N ILE A 61 2.00 -10.72 -3.34
CA ILE A 61 1.34 -12.02 -3.50
C ILE A 61 2.24 -13.15 -3.01
N ARG A 62 3.53 -13.15 -3.39
CA ARG A 62 4.51 -14.15 -2.90
C ARG A 62 4.67 -14.13 -1.38
N GLN A 63 4.49 -12.96 -0.76
CA GLN A 63 4.51 -12.78 0.68
C GLN A 63 3.15 -12.99 1.36
N ASP A 64 2.14 -13.47 0.64
CA ASP A 64 0.80 -13.78 1.16
C ASP A 64 0.06 -12.57 1.77
N LYS A 65 0.34 -11.37 1.24
CA LYS A 65 -0.25 -10.09 1.68
C LYS A 65 -1.46 -9.65 0.84
N VAL A 66 -1.70 -10.32 -0.27
CA VAL A 66 -2.81 -10.13 -1.21
C VAL A 66 -3.56 -11.44 -1.28
#